data_AF-A0A2V8TI91-F1
#
_entry.id   AF-A0A2V8TI91-F1
#
_cell.length_a   1.000
_cell.length_b   1.000
_cell.length_c   1.000
_cell.angle_alpha   90.00
_cell.angle_beta   90.00
_cell.angle_gamma   90.00
#
_symmetry.space_group_name_H-M   'P 1'
#
loop_
_entity.id
_entity.type
_entity.pdbx_description
1 polymer ?
#
loop_
_entity_poly.entity_id
_entity_poly.type
_entity_poly.pdbx_seq_one_letter_code
_entity_poly.pdbx_strand_id
1 'polypeptide(L)' 'MEAPQETGKARYSVRVVYTEPEFQRRTAGAPAEYCFTFEDFPAGSPADAVRLAIREFWTTASCSRVSWRRFISRISVL' A
#
# COMPACT_ATOMS: atom_id res chain seq x y z
N MET A 1 10.26 17.11 -36.05
CA MET A 1 9.44 16.01 -35.51
C MET A 1 9.62 16.06 -34.00
N GLU A 2 8.72 16.74 -33.30
CA GLU A 2 8.69 16.73 -31.84
C GLU A 2 8.19 15.36 -31.37
N ALA A 3 8.95 14.71 -30.49
CA ALA A 3 8.55 13.47 -29.85
C ALA A 3 7.28 13.72 -29.01
N PRO A 4 6.33 12.78 -28.96
CA PRO A 4 5.18 12.92 -28.08
C PRO A 4 5.69 13.07 -26.65
N GLN A 5 5.38 14.20 -26.01
CA GLN A 5 5.50 14.34 -24.57
C GLN A 5 4.61 13.26 -23.96
N GLU A 6 5.19 12.13 -23.58
CA GLU A 6 4.61 11.30 -22.53
C GLU A 6 4.34 12.26 -21.38
N THR A 7 3.06 12.54 -21.12
CA THR A 7 2.63 13.21 -19.90
C THR A 7 2.90 12.21 -18.79
N GLY A 8 4.18 12.12 -18.40
CA GLY A 8 4.68 11.17 -17.43
C GLY A 8 3.89 11.39 -16.15
N LYS A 9 3.04 10.43 -15.81
CA LYS A 9 2.31 10.45 -14.54
C LYS A 9 3.33 10.70 -13.44
N ALA A 10 3.03 11.65 -12.55
CA ALA A 10 3.84 11.88 -11.39
C ALA A 10 4.00 10.55 -10.62
N ARG A 11 5.23 10.27 -10.20
CA ARG A 11 5.55 9.07 -9.43
C ARG A 11 5.40 9.41 -7.96
N TYR A 12 4.59 8.64 -7.27
CA TYR A 12 4.32 8.82 -5.86
C TYR A 12 4.80 7.60 -5.09
N SER A 13 5.36 7.83 -3.92
CA SER A 13 5.60 6.77 -2.95
C SER A 13 4.47 6.78 -1.93
N VAL A 14 3.86 5.63 -1.65
CA VAL A 14 2.74 5.51 -0.72
C VAL A 14 3.04 4.47 0.34
N ARG A 15 3.00 4.87 1.61
CA ARG A 15 3.13 3.97 2.76
C ARG A 15 1.76 3.66 3.35
N VAL A 16 1.42 2.39 3.39
CA VAL A 16 0.26 1.82 4.08
C VAL A 16 0.72 1.24 5.40
N VAL A 17 0.21 1.75 6.51
CA VAL A 17 0.41 1.19 7.85
C VAL A 17 -0.82 0.38 8.22
N TYR A 18 -0.63 -0.86 8.64
CA TYR A 18 -1.71 -1.79 8.97
C TYR A 18 -1.38 -2.66 10.17
N THR A 19 -2.39 -3.30 10.74
CA THR A 19 -2.27 -4.25 11.84
C THR A 19 -2.84 -5.61 11.45
N GLU A 20 -2.37 -6.67 12.12
CA GLU A 20 -2.85 -8.05 11.95
C GLU A 20 -3.26 -8.63 13.31
N PRO A 21 -4.43 -8.28 13.86
CA PRO A 21 -4.78 -8.58 15.26
C PRO A 21 -4.79 -10.08 15.57
N GLU A 22 -5.19 -10.91 14.60
CA GLU A 22 -5.23 -12.35 14.80
C GLU A 22 -3.83 -12.97 14.86
N PHE A 23 -2.91 -12.50 14.01
CA PHE A 23 -1.51 -12.89 14.06
C PHE A 23 -0.88 -12.44 15.38
N GLN A 24 -1.10 -11.18 15.76
CA GLN A 24 -0.56 -10.59 16.99
C GLN A 24 -1.02 -11.34 18.25
N ARG A 25 -2.27 -11.83 18.29
CA ARG A 25 -2.76 -12.65 19.41
C ARG A 25 -2.08 -14.02 19.49
N ARG A 26 -1.68 -14.60 18.35
CA ARG A 26 -1.13 -15.96 18.26
C ARG A 26 0.40 -15.98 18.31
N THR A 27 1.04 -14.85 18.09
CA THR A 27 2.50 -14.74 18.01
C THR A 27 3.00 -13.74 19.04
N ALA A 28 3.55 -14.26 20.14
CA ALA A 28 4.20 -13.44 21.16
C ALA A 28 5.36 -12.65 20.55
N GLY A 29 5.41 -11.34 20.83
CA GLY A 29 6.43 -10.44 20.28
C GLY A 29 6.16 -9.95 18.85
N ALA A 30 4.99 -10.26 18.27
CA ALA A 30 4.59 -9.66 17.00
C ALA A 30 4.53 -8.12 17.09
N PRO A 31 5.01 -7.39 16.07
CA PRO A 31 4.88 -5.94 15.98
C PRO A 31 3.44 -5.47 16.12
N ALA A 32 3.23 -4.33 16.80
CA ALA A 32 1.92 -3.70 16.93
C ALA A 32 1.41 -3.15 15.58
N GLU A 33 2.32 -2.71 14.71
CA GLU A 33 2.02 -2.16 13.39
C GLU A 33 3.01 -2.69 12.36
N TYR A 34 2.52 -2.83 11.12
CA TYR A 34 3.27 -3.20 9.95
C TYR A 34 3.16 -2.09 8.91
N CYS A 35 4.18 -1.96 8.07
CA CYS A 35 4.19 -1.01 6.97
C CYS A 35 4.44 -1.71 5.63
N PHE A 36 3.69 -1.28 4.62
CA PHE A 36 3.87 -1.68 3.23
C PHE A 36 4.07 -0.41 2.42
N THR A 37 5.22 -0.29 1.75
CA THR A 37 5.53 0.90 0.94
C THR A 37 5.47 0.52 -0.53
N PHE A 38 4.69 1.27 -1.29
CA PHE A 38 4.65 1.23 -2.74
C PHE A 38 5.51 2.37 -3.25
N GLU A 39 6.56 2.04 -4.01
CA GLU A 39 7.48 3.02 -4.60
C GLU A 39 7.15 3.21 -6.09
N ASP A 40 7.54 4.37 -6.64
CA ASP A 40 7.40 4.70 -8.06
C ASP A 40 5.98 4.51 -8.63
N PHE A 41 4.94 4.78 -7.83
CA PHE A 41 3.57 4.48 -8.19
C PHE A 41 3.04 5.50 -9.22
N PRO A 42 2.68 5.09 -10.45
CA PRO A 42 2.28 6.02 -11.50
C PRO A 42 0.82 6.45 -11.30
N ALA A 43 0.60 7.66 -10.78
CA ALA A 43 -0.74 8.18 -10.51
C ALA A 43 -0.96 9.59 -11.10
N GLY A 44 -2.22 9.92 -11.37
CA GLY A 44 -2.57 11.26 -11.86
C GLY A 44 -2.59 12.32 -10.75
N SER A 45 -2.66 11.90 -9.48
CA SER A 45 -2.68 12.77 -8.30
C SER A 45 -2.32 11.98 -7.03
N PRO A 46 -2.01 12.65 -5.91
CA PRO A 46 -1.80 11.97 -4.62
C PRO A 46 -3.00 11.15 -4.14
N ALA A 47 -4.22 11.65 -4.37
CA ALA A 47 -5.45 10.94 -4.01
C ALA A 47 -5.64 9.66 -4.85
N ASP A 48 -5.26 9.72 -6.12
CA ASP A 48 -5.28 8.57 -7.03
C ASP A 48 -4.23 7.52 -6.61
N ALA A 49 -3.02 7.97 -6.24
CA ALA A 49 -1.96 7.10 -5.71
C ALA A 49 -2.43 6.33 -4.46
N VAL A 50 -3.10 7.02 -3.52
CA VAL A 50 -3.67 6.38 -2.32
C VAL A 50 -4.72 5.33 -2.68
N ARG A 51 -5.65 5.64 -3.59
CA ARG A 51 -6.69 4.69 -4.01
C ARG A 51 -6.10 3.42 -4.62
N LEU A 52 -5.12 3.59 -5.50
CA LEU A 52 -4.45 2.47 -6.14
C LEU A 52 -3.62 1.66 -5.13
N ALA A 53 -2.90 2.32 -4.21
CA ALA A 53 -2.16 1.64 -3.16
C ALA A 53 -3.06 0.82 -2.22
N ILE A 54 -4.26 1.32 -1.87
CA ILE A 54 -5.24 0.55 -1.10
C ILE A 54 -5.69 -0.69 -1.87
N ARG A 55 -6.01 -0.53 -3.16
CA ARG A 55 -6.42 -1.64 -4.02
C ARG A 55 -5.33 -2.71 -4.06
N GLU A 56 -4.09 -2.34 -4.37
CA GLU A 56 -3.01 -3.31 -4.48
C GLU A 56 -2.58 -3.90 -3.14
N PHE A 57 -2.73 -3.16 -2.05
CA PHE A 57 -2.59 -3.72 -0.71
C PHE A 57 -3.57 -4.87 -0.49
N TRP A 58 -4.86 -4.68 -0.79
CA TRP A 58 -5.86 -5.74 -0.63
C TRP A 58 -5.70 -6.89 -1.63
N THR A 59 -5.32 -6.60 -2.88
CA THR A 59 -4.97 -7.63 -3.87
C THR A 59 -3.83 -8.50 -3.33
N THR A 60 -2.75 -7.88 -2.86
CA THR A 60 -1.57 -8.58 -2.32
C THR A 60 -1.93 -9.35 -1.04
N ALA A 61 -2.71 -8.75 -0.16
CA ALA A 61 -3.23 -9.39 1.05
C ALA A 61 -4.08 -10.63 0.73
N SER A 62 -4.87 -10.60 -0.34
CA SER A 62 -5.69 -11.73 -0.79
C SER A 62 -4.88 -12.89 -1.36
N CYS A 63 -3.70 -12.61 -1.93
CA CYS A 63 -2.76 -13.64 -2.38
C CYS A 63 -2.04 -14.34 -1.21
N SER A 64 -2.14 -13.79 0.00
CA SER A 64 -1.57 -14.39 1.20
C SER A 64 -2.37 -15.64 1.56
N ARG A 65 -1.69 -16.80 1.66
CA ARG A 65 -2.32 -18.07 2.09
C ARG A 65 -2.76 -18.07 3.56
N VAL A 66 -2.50 -16.98 4.29
CA VAL A 66 -2.94 -16.81 5.68
C VAL A 66 -4.14 -15.88 5.72
N SER A 67 -5.25 -16.38 6.28
CA SER A 67 -6.54 -15.69 6.35
C SER A 67 -6.61 -14.63 7.46
N TRP A 68 -5.47 -14.10 7.91
CA TRP A 68 -5.46 -13.09 8.97
C TRP A 68 -6.15 -11.83 8.51
N ARG A 69 -7.08 -11.35 9.34
CA ARG A 69 -7.71 -10.06 9.11
C ARG A 69 -6.68 -8.95 9.28
N ARG A 70 -6.55 -8.13 8.23
CA ARG A 70 -5.70 -6.94 8.20
C ARG A 70 -6.57 -5.70 8.41
N PHE A 71 -6.03 -4.69 9.06
CA PHE A 71 -6.69 -3.40 9.23
C PHE A 71 -5.72 -2.28 8.88
N ILE A 72 -6.05 -1.48 7.88
CA ILE A 72 -5.26 -0.29 7.54
C ILE A 72 -5.51 0.77 8.61
N SER A 73 -4.44 1.18 9.30
CA SER A 73 -4.46 2.22 10.34
C SER A 73 -4.19 3.61 9.77
N ARG A 74 -3.25 3.72 8.82
CA ARG A 74 -2.83 5.01 8.24
C ARG A 74 -2.29 4.81 6.84
N ILE A 75 -2.49 5.82 5.99
CA ILE A 75 -1.84 5.89 4.68
C ILE A 75 -1.17 7.26 4.54
N SER A 76 0.03 7.28 3.98
CA SER A 76 0.77 8.52 3.74
C SER A 76 1.42 8.48 2.36
N VAL A 77 1.27 9.57 1.60
CA VAL A 77 2.07 9.81 0.39
C VAL A 77 3.38 10.44 0.86
N LEU A 78 4.51 9.89 0.40
CA LEU A 78 5.87 10.28 0.75
C LEU A 78 6.45 11.22 -0.30
#